data_AF-A0A815Y749-F1
#
_entry.id   AF-A0A815Y749-F1
#
_cell.length_a   1.000
_cell.length_b   1.000
_cell.length_c   1.000
_cell.angle_alpha   90.00
_cell.angle_beta   90.00
_cell.angle_gamma   90.00
#
_symmetry.space_group_name_H-M   'P 1'
#
loop_
_entity.id
_entity.type
_entity.pdbx_description
1 polymer ?
#
loop_
_entity_poly.entity_id
_entity_poly.type
_entity_poly.pdbx_seq_one_letter_code
_entity_poly.pdbx_strand_id
1 'polypeptide(L)' 'MNIASGIPKFFPLAMIQQEGNPYVRDDTMFIKVMVDFGDMPKTLLPYALSLNPGLPMHVQQAMIKQEAERRVQQQSE' A
#
# COMPACT_ATOMS: atom_id res chain seq x y z
N MET A 1 -14.59 -6.55 -1.30
CA MET A 1 -14.65 -5.11 -1.62
C MET A 1 -13.50 -4.45 -0.89
N ASN A 2 -12.55 -3.84 -1.61
CA ASN A 2 -11.52 -3.03 -0.97
C ASN A 2 -12.19 -1.71 -0.58
N ILE A 3 -12.45 -1.53 0.71
CA ILE A 3 -13.09 -0.31 1.21
C ILE A 3 -11.97 0.67 1.52
N ALA A 4 -12.09 1.90 1.00
CA ALA A 4 -11.14 2.96 1.32
C ALA A 4 -11.15 3.19 2.85
N SER A 5 -10.02 2.92 3.49
CA SER A 5 -9.79 3.21 4.90
C SER A 5 -8.79 4.36 4.96
N GLY A 6 -9.27 5.55 5.30
CA GLY A 6 -8.48 6.77 5.32
C GLY A 6 -8.68 7.57 6.61
N ILE A 7 -8.19 8.81 6.61
CA ILE A 7 -8.34 9.74 7.72
C ILE A 7 -9.27 10.87 7.24
N PRO A 8 -10.58 10.85 7.58
CA PRO A 8 -11.54 11.81 7.04
C PRO A 8 -11.20 13.28 7.33
N LYS A 9 -10.47 13.54 8.41
CA LYS A 9 -9.98 14.87 8.82
C LYS A 9 -8.45 14.91 8.83
N PHE A 10 -7.84 14.49 7.73
CA PHE A 10 -6.38 14.37 7.61
C PHE A 10 -5.64 15.70 7.85
N PHE A 11 -6.17 16.80 7.31
CA PHE A 11 -5.56 18.11 7.44
C PHE A 11 -6.62 19.23 7.47
N PRO A 12 -6.46 20.27 8.32
CA PRO A 12 -7.40 21.39 8.36
C PRO A 12 -7.39 22.21 7.07
N LEU A 13 -8.58 22.45 6.50
CA LEU A 13 -8.72 23.24 5.26
C LEU A 13 -8.16 24.67 5.41
N ALA A 14 -8.39 25.31 6.56
CA ALA A 14 -7.88 26.67 6.81
C ALA A 14 -6.34 26.74 6.77
N MET A 15 -5.63 25.67 7.12
CA MET A 15 -4.17 25.63 7.07
C MET A 15 -3.64 25.38 5.66
N ILE A 16 -4.33 24.57 4.85
CA ILE A 16 -3.87 24.25 3.49
C ILE A 16 -4.16 25.37 2.48
N GLN A 17 -5.14 26.22 2.79
CA GLN A 17 -5.50 27.40 2.00
C GLN A 17 -4.76 28.66 2.47
N GLN A 18 -4.02 28.60 3.58
CA GLN A 18 -3.27 29.74 4.08
C GLN A 18 -2.23 30.18 3.04
N GLU A 19 -2.21 31.47 2.72
CA GLU A 19 -1.24 32.03 1.78
C GLU A 19 0.19 31.82 2.29
N GLY A 20 1.08 31.38 1.40
CA GLY A 20 2.47 31.08 1.73
C GLY A 20 2.71 29.77 2.51
N ASN A 21 1.70 28.93 2.70
CA ASN A 21 1.89 27.62 3.33
C ASN A 21 2.90 26.75 2.53
N PRO A 22 3.68 25.88 3.20
CA PRO A 22 4.70 25.09 2.53
C PRO A 22 4.16 23.86 1.79
N TYR A 23 2.89 23.49 2.00
CA TYR A 23 2.30 22.25 1.49
C TYR A 23 1.73 22.37 0.09
N VAL A 24 1.30 23.58 -0.31
CA VAL A 24 0.81 23.88 -1.66
C VAL A 24 1.74 24.88 -2.33
N ARG A 25 2.31 24.49 -3.47
CA ARG A 25 3.18 25.34 -4.31
C ARG A 25 2.75 25.20 -5.76
N ASP A 26 2.62 26.33 -6.46
CA ASP A 26 2.20 26.37 -7.87
C ASP A 26 0.89 25.60 -8.15
N ASP A 27 -0.09 25.71 -7.24
CA ASP A 27 -1.36 24.96 -7.29
C ASP A 27 -1.19 23.42 -7.26
N THR A 28 -0.08 22.93 -6.67
CA THR A 28 0.22 21.50 -6.54
C THR A 28 0.59 21.10 -5.12
N MET A 29 0.33 19.84 -4.78
CA MET A 29 0.76 19.21 -3.53
C MET A 29 1.21 17.76 -3.75
N PHE A 30 2.04 17.24 -2.85
CA PHE A 30 2.52 15.86 -2.90
C PHE A 30 2.04 15.09 -1.67
N ILE A 31 1.47 13.90 -1.89
CA ILE A 31 1.03 12.99 -0.83
C ILE A 31 1.90 11.73 -0.89
N LYS A 32 2.46 11.34 0.26
CA LYS A 32 3.25 10.11 0.39
C LYS A 32 2.54 9.14 1.33
N VAL A 33 2.19 7.97 0.83
CA VAL A 33 1.69 6.85 1.62
C VAL A 33 2.82 5.86 1.86
N MET A 34 3.04 5.47 3.12
CA MET A 34 4.02 4.46 3.49
C MET A 34 3.28 3.24 4.01
N VAL A 35 3.43 2.12 3.31
CA VAL A 35 2.90 0.83 3.72
C VAL A 35 4.03 0.03 4.33
N ASP A 36 3.81 -0.48 5.54
CA ASP A 36 4.78 -1.35 6.20
C ASP A 36 4.66 -2.78 5.65
N PHE A 37 5.80 -3.32 5.25
CA PHE A 37 5.95 -4.69 4.75
C PHE A 37 6.94 -5.50 5.60
N GLY A 38 7.27 -5.06 6.83
CA GLY A 38 8.26 -5.71 7.70
C GLY A 38 8.00 -7.21 7.92
N ASP A 39 6.73 -7.61 7.99
CA ASP A 39 6.33 -9.01 8.20
C ASP A 39 6.27 -9.83 6.90
N MET A 40 6.49 -9.21 5.74
CA MET A 40 6.48 -9.89 4.44
C MET A 40 7.91 -10.11 3.93
N PRO A 41 8.28 -11.35 3.54
CA PRO A 41 9.54 -11.59 2.85
C PRO A 41 9.69 -10.69 1.61
N LYS A 42 10.77 -9.91 1.55
CA LYS A 42 11.01 -8.93 0.46
C LYS A 42 10.93 -9.55 -0.94
N THR A 43 11.30 -10.81 -1.06
CA THR A 43 11.26 -11.58 -2.31
C THR A 43 9.83 -11.78 -2.82
N LEU A 44 8.83 -11.76 -1.95
CA LEU A 44 7.41 -11.92 -2.31
C LEU A 44 6.73 -10.62 -2.72
N LEU A 45 7.33 -9.46 -2.41
CA LEU A 45 6.73 -8.15 -2.71
C LEU A 45 6.36 -7.97 -4.19
N PRO A 46 7.22 -8.31 -5.18
CA PRO A 46 6.85 -8.17 -6.59
C PRO A 46 5.62 -9.00 -6.97
N TYR A 47 5.47 -10.19 -6.38
CA TYR A 47 4.31 -11.04 -6.60
C TYR A 47 3.06 -10.46 -5.93
N ALA A 48 3.14 -10.11 -4.65
CA ALA A 48 2.01 -9.55 -3.91
C ALA A 48 1.47 -8.25 -4.56
N LEU A 49 2.37 -7.39 -5.04
CA LEU A 49 2.03 -6.12 -5.70
C LEU A 49 1.54 -6.27 -7.15
N SER A 50 1.75 -7.42 -7.78
CA SER A 50 1.26 -7.69 -9.15
C SER A 50 -0.07 -8.45 -9.18
N LEU A 51 -0.59 -8.87 -8.02
CA LEU A 51 -1.91 -9.49 -7.93
C LEU A 51 -3.00 -8.52 -8.38
N ASN A 52 -4.03 -9.06 -9.05
CA ASN A 52 -5.16 -8.28 -9.49
C ASN A 52 -5.89 -7.67 -8.28
N PRO A 53 -5.93 -6.33 -8.16
CA PRO A 53 -6.54 -5.67 -7.00
C PRO A 53 -8.05 -5.91 -6.90
N GLY A 54 -8.70 -6.31 -7.99
CA GLY A 54 -10.12 -6.66 -8.05
C GLY A 54 -10.47 -8.00 -7.39
N LEU A 55 -9.47 -8.84 -7.08
CA LEU A 55 -9.71 -10.10 -6.36
C LEU A 55 -10.15 -9.84 -4.92
N PRO A 56 -11.02 -10.68 -4.34
CA PRO A 56 -11.30 -10.61 -2.91
C PRO A 56 -10.03 -10.76 -2.07
N MET A 57 -9.96 -10.05 -0.95
CA MET A 57 -8.77 -10.00 -0.10
C MET A 57 -8.30 -11.38 0.37
N HIS A 58 -9.24 -12.25 0.76
CA HIS A 58 -8.93 -13.62 1.18
C HIS A 58 -8.31 -14.46 0.05
N VAL A 59 -8.69 -14.20 -1.22
CA VAL A 59 -8.11 -14.88 -2.40
C VAL A 59 -6.69 -14.39 -2.62
N GLN A 60 -6.46 -13.08 -2.57
CA GLN A 60 -5.11 -12.51 -2.69
C GLN A 60 -4.18 -13.06 -1.60
N GLN A 61 -4.64 -13.09 -0.35
CA GLN A 61 -3.90 -13.65 0.78
C GLN A 61 -3.58 -15.15 0.61
N ALA A 62 -4.55 -15.94 0.13
CA ALA A 62 -4.31 -17.35 -0.15
C ALA A 62 -3.24 -17.55 -1.24
N MET A 63 -3.28 -16.76 -2.31
CA MET A 63 -2.28 -16.79 -3.38
C MET A 63 -0.88 -16.38 -2.89
N ILE A 64 -0.79 -15.35 -2.04
CA ILE A 64 0.49 -14.92 -1.43
C ILE A 64 1.05 -16.03 -0.55
N LYS A 65 0.21 -16.68 0.26
CA LYS A 65 0.61 -17.78 1.13
C LYS A 65 1.13 -18.98 0.34
N GLN A 66 0.43 -19.38 -0.72
CA GLN A 66 0.86 -20.47 -1.59
C GLN A 66 2.20 -20.16 -2.27
N GLU A 67 2.39 -18.93 -2.72
CA GLU A 67 3.66 -18.51 -3.32
C GLU A 67 4.81 -18.49 -2.29
N ALA A 68 4.53 -18.10 -1.05
CA ALA A 68 5.50 -18.17 0.04
C ALA A 68 5.95 -19.62 0.29
N GLU A 69 4.99 -20.54 0.41
CA GLU A 69 5.24 -21.97 0.62
C GLU A 69 6.03 -22.60 -0.54
N ARG A 70 5.66 -22.28 -1.79
CA ARG A 70 6.34 -22.77 -2.99
C ARG A 70 7.83 -22.39 -3.00
N ARG A 71 8.16 -21.17 -2.58
CA ARG A 71 9.55 -20.69 -2.56
C ARG A 71 10.39 -21.30 -1.45
N VAL A 72 9.78 -21.59 -0.30
CA VAL A 72 10.47 -22.32 0.78
C VAL A 72 10.83 -23.72 0.31
N GLN A 73 9.93 -24.41 -0.40
CA GLN A 73 10.21 -25.74 -0.96
C GLN A 73 11.36 -25.72 -1.97
N GLN A 74 11.40 -24.73 -2.87
CA GLN A 74 12.48 -24.58 -3.86
C GLN A 74 13.85 -24.25 -3.27
N GLN A 75 13.93 -23.71 -2.04
CA GLN A 75 15.19 -23.47 -1.35
C GLN A 75 15.69 -24.68 -0.55
N SER A 76 14.84 -25.70 -0.40
CA SER A 76 15.11 -26.91 0.39
C SER A 76 15.65 -28.07 -0.45
N GLU A 77 15.62 -27.93 -1.78
CA GLU A 77 16.18 -28.85 -2.79
C GLU A 77 17.50 -28.29 -3.35
#